data_AF-A0A2T6LN35-F1
#
_entry.id   AF-A0A2T6LN35-F1
#
_cell.length_a   1.000
_cell.length_b   1.000
_cell.length_c   1.000
_cell.angle_alpha   90.00
_cell.angle_beta   90.00
_cell.angle_gamma   90.00
#
_symmetry.space_group_name_H-M   'P 1'
#
loop_
_entity.id
_entity.type
_entity.pdbx_description
1 polymer ?
#
loop_
_entity_poly.entity_id
_entity_poly.type
_entity_poly.pdbx_seq_one_letter_code
_entity_poly.pdbx_strand_id
1 'polypeptide(L)'
;ASAYAEAIGESGSMTTAWLTLRSTSMFAWAGLWRDSEDWGPVYTGVMTRNAPELASIHDRSPVILAREDWDTWLNAPLADLQQFDRPWPADDVFVMPTSISWKDGGRESLVDWSWEAGQHRAPPPTSSFSSK
;
A
#
# COMPACT_ATOMS: atom_id res chain seq x y z
N ALA A 1 4.13 -5.24 5.91
CA ALA A 1 2.87 -5.79 5.37
C ALA A 1 3.15 -6.56 4.09
N SER A 2 2.27 -7.46 3.68
CA SER A 2 2.30 -8.14 2.36
C SER A 2 1.53 -7.38 1.29
N ALA A 3 0.50 -6.64 1.68
CA ALA A 3 -0.30 -5.76 0.82
C ALA A 3 -0.98 -4.65 1.64
N TYR A 4 -1.53 -3.65 0.96
CA TYR A 4 -2.48 -2.67 1.51
C TYR A 4 -3.71 -2.57 0.59
N ALA A 5 -4.84 -2.12 1.12
CA ALA A 5 -6.09 -2.06 0.37
C ALA A 5 -6.51 -0.61 0.11
N GLU A 6 -7.05 -0.35 -1.07
CA GLU A 6 -7.65 0.93 -1.46
C GLU A 6 -9.05 0.71 -2.02
N ALA A 7 -9.92 1.70 -1.82
CA ALA A 7 -11.25 1.72 -2.41
C ALA A 7 -11.18 2.30 -3.83
N ILE A 8 -11.68 1.57 -4.83
CA ILE A 8 -11.71 2.02 -6.23
C ILE A 8 -13.14 2.07 -6.78
N GLY A 9 -13.37 2.99 -7.70
CA GLY A 9 -14.66 3.17 -8.38
C GLY A 9 -15.49 4.32 -7.80
N GLU A 10 -16.77 4.38 -8.19
CA GLU A 10 -17.65 5.47 -7.82
C GLU A 10 -18.09 5.42 -6.35
N SER A 11 -18.20 6.59 -5.72
CA SER A 11 -18.70 6.70 -4.35
C SER A 11 -20.08 6.03 -4.22
N GLY A 12 -20.23 5.19 -3.19
CA GLY A 12 -21.44 4.41 -2.96
C GLY A 12 -21.42 2.99 -3.56
N SER A 13 -20.56 2.73 -4.55
CA SER A 13 -20.39 1.42 -5.21
C SER A 13 -18.93 0.94 -5.30
N MET A 14 -18.03 1.56 -4.52
CA MET A 14 -16.60 1.23 -4.50
C MET A 14 -16.34 -0.24 -4.18
N THR A 15 -15.33 -0.78 -4.85
CA THR A 15 -14.78 -2.12 -4.62
C THR A 15 -13.40 -2.03 -4.01
N THR A 16 -12.95 -3.10 -3.37
CA THR A 16 -11.61 -3.19 -2.80
C THR A 16 -10.59 -3.55 -3.90
N ALA A 17 -9.51 -2.80 -3.98
CA ALA A 17 -8.29 -3.20 -4.67
C ALA A 17 -7.19 -3.44 -3.64
N TRP A 18 -6.42 -4.51 -3.81
CA TRP A 18 -5.20 -4.78 -3.05
C TRP A 18 -3.98 -4.30 -3.83
N LEU A 19 -3.01 -3.71 -3.14
CA LEU A 19 -1.76 -3.23 -3.71
C LEU A 19 -0.60 -3.90 -2.98
N THR A 20 0.33 -4.46 -3.76
CA THR A 20 1.56 -5.10 -3.27
C THR A 20 2.75 -4.69 -4.14
N LEU A 21 3.95 -5.15 -3.81
CA LEU A 21 5.18 -4.86 -4.56
C LEU A 21 5.58 -6.06 -5.40
N ARG A 22 6.01 -5.85 -6.64
CA ARG A 22 6.48 -6.93 -7.53
C ARG A 22 7.82 -7.49 -7.03
N SER A 23 8.66 -6.63 -6.48
CA SER A 23 10.01 -6.94 -6.03
C SER A 23 10.11 -7.77 -4.75
N THR A 24 9.11 -7.73 -3.85
CA THR A 24 9.20 -8.35 -2.52
C THR A 24 7.85 -8.71 -1.93
N SER A 25 7.78 -9.83 -1.19
CA SER A 25 6.53 -10.38 -0.64
C SER A 25 6.11 -9.66 0.62
N MET A 26 7.05 -8.93 1.22
CA MET A 26 6.83 -8.10 2.38
C MET A 26 7.57 -6.78 2.20
N PHE A 27 6.91 -5.71 2.62
CA PHE A 27 7.47 -4.38 2.64
C PHE A 27 7.27 -3.72 4.01
N ALA A 28 8.16 -2.79 4.34
CA ALA A 28 8.07 -1.98 5.54
C ALA A 28 7.26 -0.72 5.24
N TRP A 29 6.21 -0.48 6.03
CA TRP A 29 5.48 0.78 6.04
C TRP A 29 6.05 1.64 7.17
N ALA A 30 6.53 2.83 6.83
CA ALA A 30 6.99 3.81 7.79
C ALA A 30 5.88 4.13 8.80
N GLY A 31 6.20 4.02 10.09
CA GLY A 31 5.24 4.20 11.17
C GLY A 31 5.81 5.06 12.29
N LEU A 32 4.93 5.83 12.93
CA LEU A 32 5.23 6.59 14.14
C LEU A 32 4.45 5.97 15.30
N TRP A 33 5.04 5.98 16.48
CA TRP A 33 4.38 5.46 17.68
C TRP A 33 4.71 6.33 18.88
N ARG A 34 3.84 6.26 19.90
CA ARG A 34 4.07 6.85 21.21
C ARG A 34 3.24 6.12 22.26
N ASP A 35 3.62 6.26 23.52
CA ASP A 35 2.71 5.97 24.62
C ASP A 35 1.72 7.13 24.80
N SER A 36 0.44 6.78 24.95
CA SER A 36 -0.65 7.72 25.23
C SER A 36 -1.17 7.49 26.63
N GLU A 37 -1.30 8.58 27.41
CA GLU A 37 -1.83 8.50 28.78
C GLU A 37 -3.22 7.86 28.84
N ASP A 38 -4.09 8.19 27.88
CA ASP A 38 -5.47 7.70 27.85
C ASP A 38 -5.64 6.30 27.24
N TRP A 39 -4.72 5.88 26.37
CA TRP A 39 -4.94 4.73 25.45
C TRP A 39 -3.81 3.69 25.45
N GLY A 40 -2.72 3.93 26.19
CA GLY A 40 -1.51 3.11 26.13
C GLY A 40 -0.74 3.28 24.81
N PRO A 41 -0.03 2.25 24.33
CA PRO A 41 0.75 2.32 23.09
C PRO A 41 -0.15 2.55 21.88
N VAL A 42 0.12 3.63 21.14
CA VAL A 42 -0.59 3.99 19.91
C VAL A 42 0.40 4.19 18.76
N TYR A 43 -0.04 3.89 17.54
CA TYR A 43 0.75 4.07 16.34
C TYR A 43 -0.07 4.61 15.18
N THR A 44 0.61 5.16 14.19
CA THR A 44 0.05 5.58 12.92
C THR A 44 1.02 5.25 11.80
N GLY A 45 0.48 4.97 10.62
CA GLY A 45 1.27 4.78 9.41
C GLY A 45 1.47 6.11 8.69
N VAL A 46 2.69 6.36 8.23
CA VAL A 46 3.05 7.59 7.52
C VAL A 46 2.62 7.49 6.07
N MET A 47 1.95 8.53 5.59
CA MET A 47 1.44 8.63 4.24
C MET A 47 2.19 9.72 3.48
N THR A 48 2.28 9.58 2.17
CA THR A 48 2.83 10.58 1.23
C THR A 48 1.86 10.76 0.06
N ARG A 49 2.14 11.69 -0.84
CA ARG A 49 1.42 11.78 -2.12
C ARG A 49 1.67 10.50 -2.92
N ASN A 50 0.64 9.96 -3.54
CA ASN A 50 0.78 8.76 -4.36
C ASN A 50 1.63 9.05 -5.61
N ALA A 51 2.18 7.99 -6.21
CA ALA A 51 2.80 8.08 -7.52
C ALA A 51 1.77 8.62 -8.53
N PRO A 52 2.13 9.57 -9.42
CA PRO A 52 1.19 10.16 -10.37
C PRO A 52 0.38 9.14 -11.18
N GLU A 53 1.00 8.01 -11.53
CA GLU A 53 0.41 6.91 -12.28
C GLU A 53 -0.67 6.15 -11.49
N LEU A 54 -0.62 6.21 -10.16
CA LEU A 54 -1.57 5.58 -9.25
C LEU A 54 -2.54 6.58 -8.61
N ALA A 55 -2.43 7.87 -8.94
CA ALA A 55 -3.23 8.93 -8.34
C ALA A 55 -4.74 8.79 -8.61
N SER A 56 -5.14 8.06 -9.66
CA SER A 56 -6.55 7.75 -9.95
C SER A 56 -7.14 6.70 -9.00
N ILE A 57 -6.32 5.93 -8.29
CA ILE A 57 -6.75 4.98 -7.25
C ILE A 57 -6.99 5.76 -5.96
N HIS A 58 -5.97 6.51 -5.53
CA HIS A 58 -6.03 7.35 -4.34
C HIS A 58 -4.91 8.41 -4.42
N ASP A 59 -5.11 9.59 -3.84
CA ASP A 59 -4.16 10.72 -3.89
C ASP A 59 -2.97 10.55 -2.93
N ARG A 60 -3.10 9.64 -1.96
CA ARG A 60 -2.09 9.29 -0.95
C ARG A 60 -1.71 7.81 -1.05
N SER A 61 -0.47 7.49 -0.67
CA SER A 61 0.04 6.13 -0.53
C SER A 61 0.84 5.99 0.77
N PRO A 62 1.04 4.77 1.29
CA PRO A 62 1.97 4.55 2.38
C PRO A 62 3.39 4.95 1.97
N VAL A 63 4.16 5.50 2.91
CA VAL A 63 5.61 5.63 2.77
C VAL A 63 6.21 4.23 2.96
N ILE A 64 6.66 3.63 1.86
CA ILE A 64 7.30 2.33 1.86
C ILE A 64 8.81 2.51 1.94
N LEU A 65 9.46 1.76 2.84
CA LEU A 65 10.89 1.85 3.09
C LEU A 65 11.64 0.68 2.44
N ALA A 66 12.66 0.99 1.65
CA ALA A 66 13.62 0.01 1.16
C ALA A 66 14.43 -0.55 2.33
N ARG A 67 15.00 -1.75 2.19
CA ARG A 67 15.69 -2.43 3.30
C ARG A 67 16.87 -1.61 3.84
N GLU A 68 17.61 -1.00 2.92
CA GLU A 68 18.74 -0.12 3.18
C GLU A 68 18.37 1.13 3.98
N ASP A 69 17.11 1.56 3.92
CA ASP A 69 16.62 2.78 4.57
C ASP A 69 16.12 2.54 6.01
N TRP A 70 16.05 1.28 6.46
CA TRP A 70 15.46 0.95 7.77
C TRP A 70 16.23 1.54 8.95
N ASP A 71 17.56 1.48 8.90
CA ASP A 71 18.39 2.02 9.97
C ASP A 71 18.23 3.54 10.09
N THR A 72 18.19 4.24 8.95
CA THR A 72 17.92 5.67 8.90
C THR A 72 16.53 5.99 9.45
N TRP A 73 15.49 5.26 9.06
CA TRP A 73 14.13 5.47 9.59
C TRP A 73 14.06 5.33 11.11
N LEU A 74 14.78 4.35 11.67
CA LEU A 74 14.71 4.03 13.10
C LEU A 74 15.60 4.91 13.99
N ASN A 75 16.72 5.39 13.46
CA ASN A 75 17.78 6.00 14.28
C ASN A 75 18.14 7.44 13.90
N ALA A 76 17.73 7.93 12.74
CA ALA A 76 18.09 9.28 12.32
C ALA A 76 17.27 10.38 13.04
N PRO A 77 17.83 11.59 13.18
CA PRO A 77 17.05 12.76 13.61
C PRO A 77 15.85 13.02 12.71
N LEU A 78 14.78 13.59 13.27
CA LEU A 78 13.54 13.89 12.55
C LEU A 78 13.75 14.70 11.26
N ALA A 79 14.73 15.62 11.25
CA ALA A 79 15.04 16.44 10.08
C ALA A 79 15.46 15.61 8.85
N ASP A 80 16.10 14.45 9.08
CA ASP A 80 16.57 13.57 8.01
C ASP A 80 15.45 12.66 7.49
N LEU A 81 14.32 12.54 8.21
CA LEU A 81 13.20 11.68 7.79
C LEU A 81 12.37 12.30 6.66
N GLN A 82 12.50 13.60 6.40
CA GLN A 82 11.78 14.27 5.31
C GLN A 82 12.11 13.67 3.93
N GLN A 83 13.27 13.04 3.76
CA GLN A 83 13.66 12.37 2.52
C GLN A 83 12.74 11.19 2.13
N PHE A 84 11.96 10.68 3.09
CA PHE A 84 10.99 9.60 2.86
C PHE A 84 9.60 10.11 2.45
N ASP A 85 9.36 11.42 2.36
CA ASP A 85 8.12 11.98 1.79
C ASP A 85 8.14 11.88 0.26
N ARG A 86 8.09 10.64 -0.23
CA ARG A 86 8.07 10.29 -1.65
C ARG A 86 7.31 8.98 -1.86
N PRO A 87 6.53 8.85 -2.93
CA PRO A 87 5.86 7.57 -3.24
C PRO A 87 6.87 6.48 -3.58
N TRP A 88 6.45 5.23 -3.40
CA TRP A 88 7.16 4.09 -3.99
C TRP A 88 7.01 4.12 -5.51
N PRO A 89 8.02 3.70 -6.30
CA PRO A 89 7.93 3.69 -7.76
C PRO A 89 6.72 2.88 -8.26
N ALA A 90 5.85 3.51 -9.06
CA ALA A 90 4.62 2.89 -9.55
C ALA A 90 4.86 1.60 -10.34
N ASP A 91 5.95 1.52 -11.09
CA ASP A 91 6.29 0.34 -11.90
C ASP A 91 6.51 -0.93 -11.04
N ASP A 92 6.92 -0.76 -9.79
CA ASP A 92 7.08 -1.86 -8.83
C ASP A 92 5.78 -2.17 -8.06
N VAL A 93 4.74 -1.34 -8.19
CA VAL A 93 3.44 -1.61 -7.56
C VAL A 93 2.60 -2.52 -8.46
N PHE A 94 1.98 -3.53 -7.84
CA PHE A 94 1.00 -4.40 -8.48
C PHE A 94 -0.38 -4.17 -7.85
N VAL A 95 -1.34 -3.80 -8.69
CA VAL A 95 -2.73 -3.53 -8.29
C VAL A 95 -3.60 -4.73 -8.64
N MET A 96 -4.33 -5.19 -7.64
CA MET A 96 -5.16 -6.39 -7.64
C MET A 96 -6.62 -5.98 -7.35
N PRO A 97 -7.39 -5.60 -8.38
CA PRO A 97 -8.80 -5.26 -8.23
C PRO A 97 -9.60 -6.48 -7.78
N THR A 98 -10.66 -6.27 -7.01
CA THR A 98 -11.63 -7.32 -6.65
C THR A 98 -13.05 -6.85 -6.95
N SER A 99 -14.01 -7.78 -6.96
CA SER A 99 -15.44 -7.45 -6.99
C SER A 99 -16.03 -7.28 -5.58
N ILE A 100 -15.21 -7.29 -4.53
CA ILE A 100 -15.66 -7.18 -3.15
C ILE A 100 -16.00 -5.73 -2.86
N SER A 101 -17.20 -5.48 -2.36
CA SER A 101 -17.61 -4.15 -1.93
C SER A 101 -16.72 -3.65 -0.81
N TRP A 102 -16.24 -2.40 -0.92
CA TRP A 102 -15.43 -1.76 0.12
C TRP A 102 -16.13 -1.77 1.49
N LYS A 103 -17.47 -1.67 1.50
CA LYS A 103 -18.29 -1.66 2.72
C LYS A 103 -18.23 -2.99 3.49
N ASP A 104 -17.90 -4.08 2.81
CA ASP A 104 -17.81 -5.42 3.43
C ASP A 104 -16.45 -5.66 4.08
N GLY A 105 -15.63 -4.60 4.19
CA GLY A 105 -14.35 -4.58 4.89
C GLY A 105 -13.19 -5.10 4.07
N GLY A 106 -13.36 -5.26 2.75
CA GLY A 106 -12.29 -5.62 1.82
C GLY A 106 -11.48 -6.84 2.24
N ARG A 107 -12.10 -7.82 2.90
CA ARG A 107 -11.41 -8.88 3.65
C ARG A 107 -10.49 -9.70 2.75
N GLU A 108 -9.21 -9.76 3.10
CA GLU A 108 -8.19 -10.53 2.37
C GLU A 108 -8.55 -12.01 2.26
N SER A 109 -9.20 -12.57 3.28
CA SER A 109 -9.65 -13.97 3.32
C SER A 109 -10.69 -14.34 2.26
N LEU A 110 -11.30 -13.34 1.61
CA LEU A 110 -12.24 -13.54 0.50
C LEU A 110 -11.53 -13.55 -0.85
N VAL A 111 -10.20 -13.41 -0.85
CA VAL A 111 -9.40 -13.29 -2.06
C VAL A 111 -8.39 -14.43 -2.11
N ASP A 112 -8.50 -15.23 -3.17
CA ASP A 112 -7.61 -16.35 -3.41
C ASP A 112 -6.44 -15.84 -4.26
N TRP A 113 -5.29 -15.59 -3.64
CA TRP A 113 -4.06 -15.17 -4.34
C TRP A 113 -2.96 -16.21 -4.18
N SER A 114 -2.48 -16.76 -5.30
CA SER A 114 -1.20 -17.49 -5.33
C SER A 114 -0.09 -16.54 -5.80
N TRP A 115 0.50 -15.79 -4.87
CA TRP A 115 1.68 -14.98 -5.19
C TRP A 115 2.73 -15.10 -4.09
N GLU A 116 3.86 -15.69 -4.45
CA GLU A 116 5.12 -15.59 -3.69
C GLU A 116 6.03 -14.61 -4.41
N ALA A 117 6.73 -13.76 -3.66
CA ALA A 117 7.67 -12.83 -4.28
C ALA A 117 8.80 -13.55 -4.99
N GLY A 118 9.09 -13.08 -6.21
CA GLY A 118 10.13 -13.63 -7.08
C GLY A 118 9.63 -14.45 -8.27
N GLN A 119 8.32 -14.62 -8.49
CA GLN A 119 7.83 -15.27 -9.73
C GLN A 119 7.78 -14.30 -10.93
N HIS A 120 8.42 -14.70 -12.04
CA HIS A 120 8.79 -13.90 -13.22
C HIS A 120 7.66 -13.43 -14.15
N ARG A 121 6.38 -13.55 -13.78
CA ARG A 121 5.29 -12.95 -14.55
C ARG A 121 4.06 -12.75 -13.68
N ALA A 122 3.55 -11.52 -13.63
CA ALA A 122 2.17 -11.30 -13.23
C ALA A 122 1.25 -12.13 -14.15
N PRO A 123 0.14 -12.71 -13.65
CA PRO A 123 -0.86 -13.30 -14.53
C PRO A 123 -1.28 -12.23 -15.57
N PRO A 124 -1.50 -12.61 -16.84
CA PRO A 124 -1.98 -11.67 -17.83
C PRO A 124 -3.26 -11.00 -17.29
N PRO A 125 -3.45 -9.69 -17.52
CA PRO A 125 -4.63 -9.00 -17.03
C PRO A 125 -5.87 -9.76 -17.45
N THR A 126 -6.69 -10.19 -16.48
CA THR A 126 -7.99 -10.80 -16.77
C THR A 126 -8.93 -9.70 -17.25
N SER A 127 -8.89 -9.46 -18.55
CA SER A 127 -9.74 -8.55 -19.32
C SER A 127 -9.68 -7.06 -18.96
N SER A 128 -9.81 -6.25 -19.99
CA SER A 128 -9.81 -4.79 -19.99
C SER A 128 -10.65 -4.22 -18.85
N PHE A 129 -10.00 -3.45 -17.97
CA PHE A 129 -10.68 -2.34 -17.32
C PHE A 129 -11.21 -1.43 -18.42
N SER A 130 -12.51 -1.50 -18.68
CA SER A 130 -13.22 -0.45 -19.37
C SER A 130 -13.64 0.53 -18.29
N SER A 131 -12.96 1.67 -18.20
CA SER A 131 -13.56 2.82 -17.53
C SER A 131 -14.87 3.13 -18.26
N LYS A 132 -15.99 3.09 -17.54
CA LYS A 132 -17.05 4.04 -17.84
C LYS A 132 -16.71 5.35 -17.16
#